data_AF-E8KGS5-F1
#
_entry.id   AF-E8KGS5-F1
#
_cell.length_a   1.000
_cell.length_b   1.000
_cell.length_c   1.000
_cell.angle_alpha   90.00
_cell.angle_beta   90.00
_cell.angle_gamma   90.00
#
_symmetry.space_group_name_H-M   'P 1'
#
loop_
_entity.id
_entity.type
_entity.pdbx_description
1 polymer ?
#
loop_
_entity_poly.entity_id
_entity_poly.type
_entity_poly.pdbx_seq_one_letter_code
_entity_poly.pdbx_strand_id
1 'polypeptide(L)'
;MNYKLQDGITSVVVNNVNTNSIIEVSAESPNKQLKYTGNAEVSGAPGTGSPVNLNFSQIEGAKTGKVFPTGNKQDNINGYNVTCIDVAMPMVLFNAQDLGLTGKKTKRN
;
A
#
# COMPACT_ATOMS: atom_id res chain seq x y z
N MET A 1 4.74 -23.36 -11.46
CA MET A 1 5.41 -22.96 -10.20
C MET A 1 4.95 -23.90 -9.09
N ASN A 2 5.88 -24.53 -8.36
CA ASN A 2 5.58 -25.50 -7.30
C ASN A 2 5.75 -24.84 -5.93
N TYR A 3 4.80 -23.99 -5.51
CA TYR A 3 4.84 -23.46 -4.14
C TYR A 3 4.21 -24.48 -3.20
N LYS A 4 5.04 -25.03 -2.31
CA LYS A 4 4.58 -25.85 -1.19
C LYS A 4 4.48 -24.97 0.05
N LEU A 5 3.36 -25.12 0.77
CA LEU A 5 3.20 -24.49 2.07
C LEU A 5 4.29 -24.99 3.02
N GLN A 6 4.93 -24.04 3.71
CA GLN A 6 5.89 -24.31 4.77
C GLN A 6 5.14 -24.48 6.09
N ASP A 7 5.76 -25.17 7.05
CA ASP A 7 5.17 -25.23 8.39
C ASP A 7 5.45 -23.91 9.15
N GLY A 8 4.50 -23.49 9.98
CA GLY A 8 4.55 -22.20 10.67
C GLY A 8 4.12 -21.03 9.79
N ILE A 9 4.98 -20.56 8.89
CA ILE A 9 4.72 -19.42 7.99
C ILE A 9 5.15 -19.76 6.57
N THR A 10 4.29 -19.48 5.60
CA THR A 10 4.63 -19.55 4.17
C THR A 10 4.85 -18.16 3.62
N SER A 11 5.99 -17.95 2.96
CA SER A 11 6.28 -16.72 2.22
C SER A 11 6.32 -16.98 0.72
N VAL A 12 5.77 -16.04 -0.05
CA VAL A 12 5.86 -16.01 -1.51
C VAL A 12 6.25 -14.62 -1.99
N VAL A 13 6.97 -14.56 -3.09
CA VAL A 13 7.32 -13.30 -3.75
C VAL A 13 6.40 -13.10 -4.94
N VAL A 14 5.63 -12.02 -4.91
CA VAL A 14 4.67 -11.65 -5.96
C VAL A 14 5.27 -10.50 -6.77
N ASN A 15 5.35 -10.69 -8.09
CA ASN A 15 5.65 -9.62 -9.02
C ASN A 15 4.34 -8.96 -9.47
N ASN A 16 4.10 -7.71 -9.07
CA ASN A 16 2.95 -6.96 -9.53
C ASN A 16 3.25 -6.32 -10.89
N VAL A 17 2.80 -6.97 -11.97
CA VAL A 17 3.05 -6.53 -13.36
C VAL A 17 2.44 -5.17 -13.73
N ASN A 18 1.51 -4.63 -12.95
CA ASN A 18 0.92 -3.32 -13.22
C ASN A 18 1.85 -2.15 -12.82
N THR A 19 2.65 -2.37 -11.78
CA THR A 19 3.54 -1.38 -11.15
C THR A 19 5.02 -1.80 -11.19
N ASN A 20 5.31 -3.01 -11.68
CA ASN A 20 6.62 -3.69 -11.59
C ASN A 20 7.17 -3.81 -10.17
N SER A 21 6.34 -3.65 -9.14
CA SER A 21 6.77 -3.74 -7.74
C SER A 21 6.86 -5.19 -7.29
N ILE A 22 7.81 -5.47 -6.39
CA ILE A 22 7.96 -6.78 -5.75
C ILE A 22 7.32 -6.74 -4.37
N ILE A 23 6.41 -7.68 -4.13
CA ILE A 23 5.68 -7.82 -2.86
C ILE A 23 6.05 -9.17 -2.23
N GLU A 24 6.72 -9.14 -1.10
CA GLU A 24 6.88 -10.33 -0.26
C GLU A 24 5.62 -10.48 0.59
N VAL A 25 4.94 -11.61 0.40
CA VAL A 25 3.68 -11.95 1.06
C VAL A 25 3.93 -13.11 2.01
N SER A 26 3.63 -12.95 3.29
CA SER A 26 3.73 -14.04 4.27
C SER A 26 2.40 -14.28 4.99
N ALA A 27 2.02 -15.53 5.14
CA ALA A 27 0.81 -15.95 5.86
C ALA A 27 1.09 -17.13 6.78
N GLU A 28 0.35 -17.22 7.89
CA GLU A 28 0.44 -18.36 8.82
C GLU A 28 -0.03 -19.64 8.13
N SER A 29 0.78 -20.70 8.24
CA SER A 29 0.52 -22.00 7.63
C SER A 29 0.89 -23.19 8.54
N PRO A 30 0.37 -23.27 9.77
CA PRO A 30 0.66 -24.37 10.69
C PRO A 30 0.23 -25.72 10.09
N ASN A 31 1.04 -26.75 10.30
CA ASN A 31 0.88 -28.07 9.69
C ASN A 31 0.78 -28.02 8.15
N LYS A 32 1.41 -27.02 7.53
CA LYS A 32 1.38 -26.77 6.08
C LYS A 32 -0.05 -26.54 5.55
N GLN A 33 -0.92 -25.94 6.37
CA GLN A 33 -2.28 -25.52 6.01
C GLN A 33 -2.44 -24.05 6.32
N LEU A 34 -2.99 -23.26 5.38
CA LEU A 34 -3.25 -21.85 5.63
C LEU A 34 -4.22 -21.69 6.80
N LYS A 35 -3.83 -20.86 7.77
CA LYS A 35 -4.69 -20.48 8.88
C LYS A 35 -5.45 -19.21 8.50
N TYR A 36 -6.78 -19.29 8.56
CA TYR A 36 -7.68 -18.17 8.23
C TYR A 36 -8.19 -17.44 9.46
N THR A 37 -8.37 -18.16 10.57
CA THR A 37 -8.85 -17.60 11.83
C THR A 37 -7.72 -16.98 12.64
N GLY A 38 -8.00 -15.90 13.34
CA GLY A 38 -7.04 -15.17 14.15
C GLY A 38 -7.66 -13.91 14.74
N ASN A 39 -6.83 -13.10 15.37
CA ASN A 39 -7.27 -11.89 16.09
C ASN A 39 -6.84 -10.60 15.39
N ALA A 40 -6.30 -10.68 14.17
CA ALA A 40 -5.95 -9.49 13.41
C ALA A 40 -7.23 -8.82 12.89
N GLU A 41 -7.30 -7.51 13.05
CA GLU A 41 -8.41 -6.67 12.62
C GLU A 41 -7.90 -5.65 11.59
N VAL A 42 -8.73 -5.35 10.59
CA VAL A 42 -8.45 -4.31 9.59
C VAL A 42 -9.62 -3.34 9.59
N SER A 43 -9.37 -2.07 9.89
CA SER A 43 -10.41 -1.05 9.90
C SER A 43 -11.14 -0.99 8.55
N GLY A 44 -12.46 -1.14 8.57
CA GLY A 44 -13.31 -1.18 7.37
C GLY A 44 -13.64 -2.59 6.86
N ALA A 45 -13.03 -3.65 7.41
CA ALA A 45 -13.41 -5.03 7.15
C ALA A 45 -14.12 -5.62 8.40
N PRO A 46 -15.29 -6.27 8.26
CA PRO A 46 -15.96 -6.93 9.38
C PRO A 46 -15.21 -8.17 9.88
N GLY A 47 -15.12 -8.34 11.20
CA GLY A 47 -14.57 -9.53 11.85
C GLY A 47 -13.05 -9.53 11.99
N THR A 48 -12.51 -10.70 12.35
CA THR A 48 -11.08 -10.91 12.58
C THR A 48 -10.54 -12.08 11.76
N GLY A 49 -9.23 -12.12 11.53
CA GLY A 49 -8.58 -13.20 10.79
C GLY A 49 -7.12 -13.41 11.19
N SER A 50 -6.49 -14.39 10.55
CA SER A 50 -5.03 -14.54 10.60
C SER A 50 -4.37 -13.41 9.81
N PRO A 51 -3.28 -12.80 10.31
CA PRO A 51 -2.61 -11.73 9.59
C PRO A 51 -1.96 -12.24 8.30
N VAL A 52 -1.92 -11.36 7.29
CA VAL A 52 -1.11 -11.51 6.09
C VAL A 52 -0.21 -10.29 5.99
N ASN A 53 1.10 -10.50 6.04
CA ASN A 53 2.06 -9.40 5.91
C ASN A 53 2.38 -9.19 4.43
N LEU A 54 2.34 -7.92 4.00
CA LEU A 54 2.72 -7.49 2.68
C LEU A 54 3.88 -6.51 2.80
N ASN A 55 5.07 -6.94 2.38
CA ASN A 55 6.27 -6.11 2.37
C ASN A 55 6.54 -5.66 0.94
N PHE A 56 6.42 -4.36 0.70
CA PHE A 56 6.52 -3.75 -0.62
C PHE A 56 7.93 -3.23 -0.87
N SER A 57 8.49 -3.56 -2.02
CA SER A 57 9.80 -3.08 -2.47
C SER A 57 9.75 -2.68 -3.94
N GLN A 58 10.69 -1.83 -4.37
CA GLN A 58 10.74 -1.27 -5.73
C GLN A 58 9.43 -0.54 -6.07
N ILE A 59 8.99 0.32 -5.16
CA ILE A 59 7.75 1.08 -5.28
C ILE A 59 8.01 2.55 -5.63
N GLU A 60 9.26 3.00 -5.58
CA GLU A 60 9.67 4.35 -5.92
C GLU A 60 9.49 4.60 -7.41
N GLY A 61 8.72 5.63 -7.77
CA GLY A 61 8.48 5.95 -9.16
C GLY A 61 7.76 4.84 -9.94
N ALA A 62 6.89 4.08 -9.26
CA ALA A 62 6.19 2.91 -9.81
C ALA A 62 5.52 3.18 -11.18
N LYS A 63 5.11 4.42 -11.47
CA LYS A 63 4.53 4.81 -12.76
C LYS A 63 5.33 5.88 -13.51
N THR A 64 6.05 6.72 -12.81
CA THR A 64 6.71 7.92 -13.36
C THR A 64 8.23 7.81 -13.43
N GLY A 65 8.81 6.77 -12.82
CA GLY A 65 10.25 6.55 -12.71
C GLY A 65 10.98 7.47 -11.73
N LYS A 66 10.27 8.34 -10.99
CA LYS A 66 10.84 9.24 -9.99
C LYS A 66 9.96 9.33 -8.76
N VAL A 67 10.56 9.43 -7.57
CA VAL A 67 9.81 9.71 -6.34
C VAL A 67 9.06 11.04 -6.41
N PHE A 68 9.70 12.07 -6.99
CA PHE A 68 9.10 13.38 -7.26
C PHE A 68 9.08 13.61 -8.77
N PRO A 69 7.95 13.34 -9.46
CA PRO A 69 7.89 13.39 -10.92
C PRO A 69 8.20 14.79 -11.50
N THR A 70 7.85 15.84 -10.76
CA THR A 70 8.11 17.25 -11.11
C THR A 70 9.55 17.68 -10.82
N GLY A 71 10.31 16.87 -10.08
CA GLY A 71 11.65 17.20 -9.59
C GLY A 71 11.65 17.99 -8.28
N ASN A 72 10.50 18.47 -7.81
CA ASN A 72 10.39 19.28 -6.60
C ASN A 72 9.70 18.49 -5.48
N LYS A 73 10.11 18.75 -4.22
CA LYS A 73 9.39 18.23 -3.04
C LYS A 73 8.07 18.97 -2.81
N GLN A 74 7.97 20.19 -3.32
CA GLN A 74 6.79 21.03 -3.27
C GLN A 74 6.71 21.83 -4.57
N ASP A 75 5.56 21.82 -5.20
CA ASP A 75 5.22 22.63 -6.37
C ASP A 75 4.16 23.67 -5.97
N ASN A 76 4.14 24.80 -6.67
CA ASN A 76 2.98 25.69 -6.65
C ASN A 76 2.21 25.50 -7.96
N ILE A 77 1.00 24.95 -7.89
CA ILE A 77 0.15 24.67 -9.05
C ILE A 77 -1.19 25.37 -8.83
N ASN A 78 -1.53 26.31 -9.72
CA ASN A 78 -2.76 27.12 -9.62
C ASN A 78 -2.92 27.82 -8.26
N GLY A 79 -1.82 28.27 -7.65
CA GLY A 79 -1.82 28.93 -6.35
C GLY A 79 -1.80 27.99 -5.15
N TYR A 80 -1.88 26.67 -5.34
CA TYR A 80 -1.82 25.68 -4.26
C TYR A 80 -0.41 25.11 -4.10
N ASN A 81 0.05 25.02 -2.85
CA ASN A 81 1.26 24.30 -2.53
C ASN A 81 0.96 22.80 -2.42
N VAL A 82 1.57 22.02 -3.31
CA VAL A 82 1.30 20.58 -3.42
C VAL A 82 2.59 19.78 -3.45
N THR A 83 2.49 18.50 -3.09
CA THR A 83 3.57 17.53 -3.33
C THR A 83 3.08 16.50 -4.34
N CYS A 84 3.71 16.50 -5.52
CA CYS A 84 3.56 15.42 -6.49
C CYS A 84 4.52 14.29 -6.13
N ILE A 85 4.00 13.14 -5.70
CA ILE A 85 4.80 12.00 -5.25
C ILE A 85 4.33 10.71 -5.92
N ASP A 86 5.27 9.85 -6.30
CA ASP A 86 4.99 8.52 -6.82
C ASP A 86 5.76 7.47 -6.02
N VAL A 87 5.08 6.93 -5.00
CA VAL A 87 5.55 5.81 -4.18
C VAL A 87 4.39 4.83 -4.08
N ALA A 88 4.55 3.66 -4.71
CA ALA A 88 3.53 2.64 -5.01
C ALA A 88 2.45 3.09 -6.01
N MET A 89 2.01 4.35 -5.93
CA MET A 89 1.12 4.97 -6.90
C MET A 89 1.34 6.50 -6.99
N PRO A 90 1.06 7.13 -8.15
CA PRO A 90 1.11 8.59 -8.27
C PRO A 90 0.02 9.27 -7.44
N MET A 91 0.42 10.27 -6.67
CA MET A 91 -0.45 11.07 -5.80
C MET A 91 -0.08 12.54 -5.89
N VAL A 92 -1.08 13.41 -5.69
CA VAL A 92 -0.88 14.83 -5.44
C VAL A 92 -1.42 15.13 -4.05
N LEU A 93 -0.52 15.49 -3.15
CA LEU A 93 -0.85 15.78 -1.75
C LEU A 93 -1.09 17.27 -1.56
N PHE A 94 -2.21 17.60 -0.94
CA PHE A 94 -2.61 18.96 -0.59
C PHE A 94 -2.70 19.08 0.93
N ASN A 95 -2.41 20.26 1.46
CA ASN A 95 -2.92 20.61 2.78
C ASN A 95 -4.43 20.86 2.69
N ALA A 96 -5.21 20.20 3.54
CA ALA A 96 -6.67 20.40 3.56
C ALA A 96 -7.06 21.86 3.80
N GLN A 97 -6.28 22.59 4.60
CA GLN A 97 -6.55 23.99 4.94
C GLN A 97 -6.44 24.92 3.72
N ASP A 98 -5.52 24.64 2.80
CA ASP A 98 -5.37 25.41 1.56
C ASP A 98 -6.63 25.28 0.68
N LEU A 99 -7.39 24.20 0.84
CA LEU A 99 -8.68 23.95 0.18
C LEU A 99 -9.89 24.44 0.99
N GLY A 100 -9.69 25.12 2.12
CA GLY A 100 -10.77 25.52 3.04
C GLY A 100 -11.43 24.33 3.75
N LEU A 101 -10.71 23.21 3.89
CA LEU A 101 -11.20 21.97 4.51
C LEU A 101 -10.48 21.68 5.83
N THR A 102 -11.16 20.98 6.74
CA THR A 102 -10.59 20.53 8.02
C THR A 102 -9.80 19.21 7.90
N GLY A 103 -9.96 18.49 6.79
CA GLY A 103 -9.40 17.14 6.60
C GLY A 103 -10.11 16.02 7.38
N LYS A 104 -11.12 16.34 8.20
CA LYS A 104 -11.84 15.39 9.07
C LYS A 104 -13.33 15.33 8.77
N LYS A 105 -13.70 15.22 7.49
CA LYS A 105 -15.10 15.07 7.09
C LYS A 105 -15.44 13.59 6.95
N THR A 106 -16.67 13.22 7.27
CA THR A 106 -17.20 11.89 6.96
C THR A 106 -17.46 11.78 5.45
N LYS A 107 -17.33 10.57 4.92
CA LYS A 107 -17.78 10.27 3.56
C LYS A 107 -19.28 10.58 3.50
N ARG A 108 -19.72 11.42 2.56
CA ARG A 108 -21.15 11.54 2.26
C ARG A 108 -21.57 10.27 1.51
N ASN A 109 -22.63 9.64 2.00
CA ASN A 109 -23.27 8.50 1.35
C ASN A 109 -24.04 8.97 0.11
#